data_AF-V6I7Y1-F1
#
_entry.id   AF-V6I7Y1-F1
#
_cell.length_a   1.000
_cell.length_b   1.000
_cell.length_c   1.000
_cell.angle_alpha   90.00
_cell.angle_beta   90.00
_cell.angle_gamma   90.00
#
_symmetry.space_group_name_H-M   'P 1'
#
loop_
_entity.id
_entity.type
_entity.pdbx_description
1 polymer ?
#
loop_
_entity_poly.entity_id
_entity_poly.type
_entity_poly.pdbx_seq_one_letter_code
_entity_poly.pdbx_strand_id
1 'polypeptide(L)'
;MLSLKKAKEALNQVTKLLPSDTIIKRGIELFNSGEVHDLLETKQNHYYMKVFGNSAVYELEIQISSPKKTKVICNCPYDMDVYCKHAVAAILQIVLSGFINRKDETKQPELSKILPSVSQKDLVKFLLEKADSDPRFYKELTIFFSQSDSKSRASYLKEATQIYHSFLDEFGFIDYQTSFKFQREMNRFLDRAKRLYPIKPKEALYIASACAEIALEASMNMDDTNRYAMDDLVTDVLEMIQKSVRKNPTLYDEIFEICLHLYRHKATQDFGLSDDYYDILMLLDLNSKQIKRLQKVLERELNYAKDKPYRMERIVTEIYTLFEKFGQSKEGIDLLNSHIEHSKVRKIFINQAILKNQFLHAEKLILKGIQIAKKEKKSEAVNQWKNELLNLMKRQGNTESVLKIAKELFLDLYQDNYKNIIKQNLSKADWKKESNSIAKFIISNSKNINEPNAIRFLLEEGFSKEAFQILEKKNSYLFFQLYKELTKIDQKQTIKIGIDYVEKEAIHANSRNQYKKLVQTMKQITSSPEGKNSVSSLAKRLSLQYSHRSTMLEELKKGKFI
;
A
#
# COMPACT_ATOMS: atom_id res chain seq x y z
N MET A 1 0.04 1.91 41.51
CA MET A 1 -0.53 1.83 40.15
C MET A 1 0.55 2.12 39.12
N LEU A 2 0.64 1.30 38.06
CA LEU A 2 1.62 1.50 36.99
C LEU A 2 1.34 2.79 36.22
N SER A 3 2.35 3.65 35.99
CA SER A 3 2.18 4.89 35.22
C SER A 3 2.23 4.63 33.72
N LEU A 4 1.59 5.51 32.92
CA LEU A 4 1.61 5.42 31.46
C LEU A 4 3.04 5.40 30.88
N LYS A 5 3.96 6.18 31.47
CA LYS A 5 5.37 6.20 31.07
C LYS A 5 6.03 4.84 31.30
N LYS A 6 5.88 4.26 32.50
CA LYS A 6 6.45 2.94 32.83
C LYS A 6 5.84 1.82 31.98
N ALA A 7 4.53 1.91 31.69
CA ALA A 7 3.87 0.95 30.80
C ALA A 7 4.43 1.01 29.37
N LYS A 8 4.66 2.21 28.81
CA LYS A 8 5.30 2.39 27.50
C LYS A 8 6.73 1.84 27.49
N GLU A 9 7.50 2.08 28.56
CA GLU A 9 8.86 1.53 28.71
C GLU A 9 8.85 -0.01 28.73
N ALA A 10 7.89 -0.63 29.45
CA ALA A 10 7.73 -2.09 29.48
C ALA A 10 7.32 -2.65 28.11
N LEU A 11 6.33 -2.04 27.44
CA LEU A 11 5.90 -2.43 26.10
C LEU A 11 7.07 -2.38 25.09
N ASN A 12 7.90 -1.33 25.16
CA ASN A 12 9.06 -1.17 24.27
C ASN A 12 10.13 -2.26 24.43
N GLN A 13 10.16 -2.99 25.55
CA GLN A 13 11.05 -4.15 25.70
C GLN A 13 10.58 -5.33 24.85
N VAL A 14 9.28 -5.38 24.52
CA VAL A 14 8.64 -6.50 23.83
C VAL A 14 8.28 -6.15 22.40
N THR A 15 7.87 -4.92 22.11
CA THR A 15 7.39 -4.51 20.79
C THR A 15 7.68 -3.03 20.53
N LYS A 16 8.10 -2.70 19.31
CA LYS A 16 8.27 -1.31 18.85
C LYS A 16 6.96 -0.65 18.41
N LEU A 17 5.90 -1.44 18.27
CA LEU A 17 4.59 -0.94 17.89
C LEU A 17 3.80 -0.63 19.16
N LEU A 18 3.57 0.64 19.44
CA LEU A 18 2.81 1.07 20.61
C LEU A 18 1.38 1.45 20.20
N PRO A 19 0.36 0.97 20.92
CA PRO A 19 -0.99 1.45 20.72
C PRO A 19 -1.17 2.85 21.30
N SER A 20 -2.31 3.47 21.01
CA SER A 20 -2.66 4.79 21.54
C SER A 20 -2.67 4.83 23.07
N ASP A 21 -2.39 6.01 23.63
CA ASP A 21 -2.34 6.23 25.08
C ASP A 21 -3.63 5.81 25.78
N THR A 22 -4.77 5.94 25.11
CA THR A 22 -6.08 5.50 25.60
C THR A 22 -6.13 3.98 25.79
N ILE A 23 -5.63 3.21 24.83
CA ILE A 23 -5.60 1.75 24.91
C ILE A 23 -4.57 1.27 25.93
N ILE A 24 -3.42 1.94 26.01
CA ILE A 24 -2.43 1.62 27.04
C ILE A 24 -3.02 1.82 28.43
N LYS A 25 -3.74 2.93 28.68
CA LYS A 25 -4.41 3.17 29.97
C LYS A 25 -5.41 2.06 30.32
N ARG A 26 -6.24 1.63 29.37
CA ARG A 26 -7.19 0.51 29.57
C ARG A 26 -6.47 -0.82 29.85
N GLY A 27 -5.33 -1.07 29.21
CA GLY A 27 -4.52 -2.25 29.49
C GLY A 27 -3.86 -2.20 30.88
N ILE A 28 -3.43 -1.02 31.32
CA ILE A 28 -2.93 -0.80 32.69
C ILE A 28 -4.01 -1.10 33.72
N GLU A 29 -5.26 -0.70 33.47
CA GLU A 29 -6.40 -1.00 34.35
C GLU A 29 -6.58 -2.51 34.50
N LEU A 30 -6.66 -3.26 33.40
CA LEU A 30 -6.78 -4.73 33.43
C LEU A 30 -5.62 -5.40 34.16
N PHE A 31 -4.39 -4.94 33.91
CA PHE A 31 -3.20 -5.46 34.60
C PHE A 31 -3.24 -5.17 36.11
N ASN A 32 -3.56 -3.94 36.52
CA ASN A 32 -3.63 -3.56 37.93
C ASN A 32 -4.77 -4.29 38.67
N SER A 33 -5.86 -4.60 37.98
CA SER A 33 -6.98 -5.39 38.52
C SER A 33 -6.66 -6.89 38.61
N GLY A 34 -5.52 -7.35 38.09
CA GLY A 34 -5.10 -8.74 38.17
C GLY A 34 -5.85 -9.67 37.20
N GLU A 35 -6.39 -9.14 36.10
CA GLU A 35 -7.24 -9.87 35.15
C GLU A 35 -6.46 -10.78 34.18
N VAL A 36 -5.15 -10.93 34.36
CA VAL A 36 -4.30 -11.80 33.54
C VAL A 36 -4.04 -13.10 34.29
N HIS A 37 -4.51 -14.21 33.72
CA HIS A 37 -4.49 -15.55 34.31
C HIS A 37 -3.82 -16.56 33.38
N ASP A 38 -3.50 -17.73 33.94
CA ASP A 38 -2.99 -18.89 33.19
C ASP A 38 -1.75 -18.57 32.34
N LEU A 39 -0.87 -17.67 32.80
CA LEU A 39 0.37 -17.34 32.09
C LEU A 39 1.29 -18.58 32.02
N LEU A 40 1.45 -19.11 30.82
CA LEU A 40 2.24 -20.28 30.50
C LEU A 40 3.28 -19.94 29.43
N GLU A 41 4.54 -20.28 29.66
CA GLU A 41 5.58 -20.25 28.64
C GLU A 41 5.81 -21.68 28.12
N THR A 42 5.47 -21.94 26.86
CA THR A 42 5.52 -23.31 26.28
C THR A 42 6.86 -23.64 25.61
N LYS A 43 7.58 -22.60 25.19
CA LYS A 43 8.97 -22.62 24.71
C LYS A 43 9.54 -21.21 24.90
N GLN A 44 10.87 -21.08 24.84
CA GLN A 44 11.53 -19.79 25.07
C GLN A 44 10.86 -18.64 24.29
N ASN A 45 10.42 -17.61 25.03
CA ASN A 45 9.77 -16.41 24.52
C ASN A 45 8.41 -16.63 23.82
N HIS A 46 7.72 -17.75 24.09
CA HIS A 46 6.37 -18.03 23.60
C HIS A 46 5.41 -18.23 24.76
N TYR A 47 4.51 -17.26 24.93
CA TYR A 47 3.60 -17.17 26.05
C TYR A 47 2.15 -17.37 25.61
N TYR A 48 1.40 -18.09 26.43
CA TYR A 48 -0.05 -18.25 26.36
C TYR A 48 -0.66 -17.76 27.67
N MET A 49 -1.80 -17.08 27.60
CA MET A 49 -2.54 -16.65 28.80
C MET A 49 -3.99 -16.34 28.49
N LYS A 50 -4.78 -16.16 29.55
CA LYS A 50 -6.14 -15.65 29.49
C LYS A 50 -6.22 -14.29 30.11
N VAL A 51 -6.95 -13.37 29.48
CA VAL A 51 -7.24 -12.05 30.05
C VAL A 51 -8.75 -11.89 30.17
N PHE A 52 -9.22 -11.67 31.39
CA PHE A 52 -10.62 -11.42 31.67
C PHE A 52 -10.94 -9.99 31.27
N GLY A 53 -11.74 -9.84 30.21
CA GLY A 53 -12.25 -8.55 29.80
C GLY A 53 -13.67 -8.34 30.32
N ASN A 54 -14.22 -7.16 30.08
CA ASN A 54 -15.55 -6.77 30.57
C ASN A 54 -16.69 -7.65 30.03
N SER A 55 -16.48 -8.39 28.94
CA SER A 55 -17.54 -9.08 28.20
C SER A 55 -17.29 -10.58 28.00
N ALA A 56 -16.03 -11.03 28.14
CA ALA A 56 -15.63 -12.42 27.93
C ALA A 56 -14.20 -12.64 28.46
N VAL A 57 -13.79 -13.90 28.54
CA VAL A 57 -12.39 -14.30 28.73
C VAL A 57 -11.73 -14.39 27.36
N TYR A 58 -10.62 -13.67 27.17
CA TYR A 58 -9.89 -13.65 25.91
C TYR A 58 -8.60 -14.45 26.03
N GLU A 59 -8.30 -15.24 25.01
CA GLU A 59 -7.08 -16.04 24.93
C GLU A 59 -6.04 -15.28 24.12
N LEU A 60 -4.81 -15.24 24.64
CA LEU A 60 -3.69 -14.56 24.02
C LEU A 60 -2.50 -15.49 23.80
N GLU A 61 -1.88 -15.29 22.64
CA GLU A 61 -0.61 -15.89 22.26
C GLU A 61 0.39 -14.78 21.92
N ILE A 62 1.55 -14.79 22.59
CA ILE A 62 2.62 -13.81 22.37
C ILE A 62 3.92 -14.54 22.05
N GLN A 63 4.47 -14.27 20.86
CA GLN A 63 5.76 -14.79 20.41
C GLN A 63 6.75 -13.63 20.28
N ILE A 64 7.80 -13.61 21.11
CA ILE A 64 8.79 -12.54 21.16
C ILE A 64 10.10 -13.03 20.53
N SER A 65 10.30 -12.81 19.23
CA SER A 65 11.60 -13.10 18.59
C SER A 65 12.58 -11.93 18.75
N SER A 66 12.07 -10.71 18.66
CA SER A 66 12.79 -9.45 18.93
C SER A 66 11.78 -8.33 19.07
N PRO A 67 12.10 -7.15 19.63
CA PRO A 67 11.17 -6.03 19.71
C PRO A 67 10.59 -5.58 18.35
N LYS A 68 11.25 -5.89 17.23
CA LYS A 68 10.75 -5.61 15.87
C LYS A 68 9.94 -6.75 15.26
N LYS A 69 9.99 -7.95 15.84
CA LYS A 69 9.39 -9.19 15.34
C LYS A 69 8.66 -9.88 16.49
N THR A 70 7.64 -9.21 17.00
CA THR A 70 6.76 -9.75 18.05
C THR A 70 5.39 -9.98 17.47
N LYS A 71 4.93 -11.23 17.53
CA LYS A 71 3.58 -11.60 17.11
C LYS A 71 2.70 -11.65 18.35
N VAL A 72 1.63 -10.87 18.36
CA VAL A 72 0.62 -10.86 19.43
C VAL A 72 -0.71 -11.20 18.81
N ILE A 73 -1.31 -12.29 19.24
CA ILE A 73 -2.62 -12.75 18.78
C ILE A 73 -3.54 -12.72 19.99
N CYS A 74 -4.68 -12.07 19.85
CA CYS A 74 -5.75 -12.06 20.85
C CYS A 74 -7.05 -12.40 20.14
N ASN A 75 -7.86 -13.29 20.70
CA ASN A 75 -9.15 -13.67 20.12
C ASN A 75 -10.25 -12.59 20.30
N CYS A 76 -9.92 -11.42 20.86
CA CYS A 76 -10.88 -10.33 21.03
C CYS A 76 -11.22 -9.65 19.69
N PRO A 77 -12.47 -9.15 19.51
CA PRO A 77 -12.91 -8.55 18.26
C PRO A 77 -12.40 -7.12 18.02
N TYR A 78 -11.46 -6.63 18.83
CA TYR A 78 -10.96 -5.25 18.74
C TYR A 78 -9.83 -5.13 17.72
N ASP A 79 -9.98 -4.21 16.75
CA ASP A 79 -9.06 -3.98 15.62
C ASP A 79 -8.70 -2.49 15.41
N MET A 80 -9.21 -1.58 16.25
CA MET A 80 -9.07 -0.12 16.09
C MET A 80 -7.69 0.43 16.48
N ASP A 81 -6.71 -0.42 16.81
CA ASP A 81 -5.35 -0.03 17.19
C ASP A 81 -4.38 -1.21 16.98
N VAL A 82 -3.07 -0.96 17.02
CA VAL A 82 -2.06 -2.00 16.75
C VAL A 82 -2.13 -3.18 17.71
N TYR A 83 -2.56 -2.94 18.96
CA TYR A 83 -2.85 -3.96 19.95
C TYR A 83 -4.09 -3.58 20.75
N CYS A 84 -4.85 -4.58 21.19
CA CYS A 84 -5.97 -4.38 22.10
C CYS A 84 -5.51 -4.15 23.55
N LYS A 85 -6.42 -3.70 24.43
CA LYS A 85 -6.16 -3.55 25.86
C LYS A 85 -5.71 -4.85 26.55
N HIS A 86 -6.20 -6.01 26.09
CA HIS A 86 -5.80 -7.32 26.64
C HIS A 86 -4.34 -7.65 26.31
N ALA A 87 -3.91 -7.35 25.09
CA ALA A 87 -2.52 -7.50 24.66
C ALA A 87 -1.57 -6.62 25.46
N VAL A 88 -1.98 -5.37 25.75
CA VAL A 88 -1.20 -4.50 26.64
C VAL A 88 -1.08 -5.13 28.03
N ALA A 89 -2.19 -5.55 28.65
CA ALA A 89 -2.17 -6.17 29.97
C ALA A 89 -1.28 -7.43 30.02
N ALA A 90 -1.38 -8.27 28.99
CA ALA A 90 -0.58 -9.48 28.82
C ALA A 90 0.93 -9.19 28.73
N ILE A 91 1.33 -8.22 27.91
CA ILE A 91 2.74 -7.83 27.79
C ILE A 91 3.26 -7.26 29.11
N LEU A 92 2.46 -6.42 29.79
CA LEU A 92 2.82 -5.91 31.10
C LEU A 92 3.02 -7.04 32.11
N GLN A 93 2.15 -8.05 32.11
CA GLN A 93 2.30 -9.24 32.96
C GLN A 93 3.62 -9.97 32.70
N ILE A 94 3.96 -10.23 31.42
CA ILE A 94 5.21 -10.91 31.03
C ILE A 94 6.43 -10.12 31.51
N VAL A 95 6.49 -8.82 31.23
CA VAL A 95 7.64 -7.96 31.54
C VAL A 95 7.82 -7.80 33.05
N LEU A 96 6.75 -7.44 33.76
CA LEU A 96 6.81 -7.09 35.18
C LEU A 96 6.92 -8.31 36.09
N SER A 97 6.46 -9.48 35.64
CA SER A 97 6.69 -10.77 36.35
C SER A 97 8.10 -11.34 36.11
N GLY A 98 8.92 -10.62 35.33
CA GLY A 98 10.32 -10.94 35.09
C GLY A 98 10.56 -12.11 34.11
N PHE A 99 9.53 -12.59 33.40
CA PHE A 99 9.68 -13.74 32.50
C PHE A 99 10.72 -13.52 31.39
N ILE A 100 10.89 -12.28 30.92
CA ILE A 100 11.90 -11.92 29.92
C ILE A 100 13.34 -12.04 30.46
N ASN A 101 13.53 -11.92 31.78
CA ASN A 101 14.84 -11.82 32.43
C ASN A 101 15.18 -13.02 33.33
N ARG A 102 14.35 -14.08 33.37
CA ARG A 102 14.61 -15.25 34.22
C ARG A 102 15.81 -16.06 33.71
N LYS A 103 16.88 -16.12 34.51
CA LYS A 103 17.96 -17.11 34.39
C LYS A 103 17.46 -18.45 34.99
N ASP A 104 17.00 -19.33 34.10
CA ASP A 104 16.87 -20.79 34.19
C ASP A 104 16.18 -21.54 35.35
N GLU A 105 15.85 -20.97 36.52
CA GLU A 105 15.51 -21.85 37.67
C GLU A 105 14.03 -22.29 37.83
N THR A 106 13.07 -21.77 37.06
CA THR A 106 11.66 -22.27 37.11
C THR A 106 11.01 -22.34 35.73
N LYS A 107 11.71 -22.89 34.73
CA LYS A 107 11.10 -23.15 33.42
C LYS A 107 10.29 -24.43 33.48
N GLN A 108 9.04 -24.42 33.01
CA GLN A 108 8.33 -25.67 32.79
C GLN A 108 9.16 -26.52 31.80
N PRO A 109 9.27 -27.84 32.02
CA PRO A 109 10.07 -28.67 31.16
C PRO A 109 9.49 -28.67 29.75
N GLU A 110 10.31 -28.28 28.76
CA GLU A 110 9.89 -28.25 27.37
C GLU A 110 9.54 -29.66 26.91
N LEU A 111 8.36 -29.83 26.29
CA LEU A 111 7.92 -31.12 25.76
C LEU A 111 8.95 -31.72 24.78
N SER A 112 9.71 -30.89 24.05
CA SER A 112 10.80 -31.32 23.16
C SER A 112 11.91 -32.10 23.88
N LYS A 113 12.09 -31.92 25.19
CA LYS A 113 13.06 -32.66 26.01
C LYS A 113 12.44 -33.88 26.70
N ILE A 114 11.15 -33.81 27.03
CA ILE A 114 10.43 -34.91 27.69
C ILE A 114 10.08 -36.00 26.67
N LEU A 115 9.43 -35.62 25.56
CA LEU A 115 8.87 -36.56 24.58
C LEU A 115 9.88 -37.57 24.02
N PRO A 116 11.17 -37.24 23.75
CA PRO A 116 12.15 -38.22 23.30
C PRO A 116 12.44 -39.35 24.30
N SER A 117 12.20 -39.12 25.60
CA SER A 117 12.38 -40.13 26.66
C SER A 117 11.13 -41.00 26.90
N VAL A 118 10.00 -40.65 26.27
CA VAL A 118 8.73 -41.37 26.39
C VAL A 118 8.70 -42.50 25.37
N SER A 119 8.30 -43.70 25.81
CA SER A 119 8.16 -44.83 24.88
C SER A 119 7.05 -44.56 23.85
N GLN A 120 7.18 -45.12 22.65
CA GLN A 120 6.14 -45.00 21.63
C GLN A 120 4.77 -45.50 22.14
N LYS A 121 4.77 -46.57 22.95
CA LYS A 121 3.56 -47.15 23.53
C LYS A 121 2.88 -46.18 24.50
N ASP A 122 3.63 -45.54 25.37
CA ASP A 122 3.09 -44.59 26.35
C ASP A 122 2.62 -43.31 25.68
N LEU A 123 3.32 -42.87 24.63
CA LEU A 123 2.90 -41.72 23.81
C LEU A 123 1.56 -42.00 23.12
N VAL A 124 1.41 -43.17 22.47
CA VAL A 124 0.15 -43.57 21.84
C VAL A 124 -0.96 -43.69 22.87
N LYS A 125 -0.68 -44.28 24.05
CA LYS A 125 -1.64 -44.39 25.14
C LYS A 125 -2.14 -43.00 25.60
N PHE A 126 -1.22 -42.07 25.85
CA PHE A 126 -1.56 -40.69 26.22
C PHE A 126 -2.43 -39.99 25.17
N LEU A 127 -2.08 -40.14 23.88
CA LEU A 127 -2.84 -39.56 22.78
C LEU A 127 -4.26 -40.12 22.70
N LEU A 128 -4.44 -41.43 22.89
CA LEU A 128 -5.76 -42.08 22.92
C LEU A 128 -6.58 -41.61 24.12
N GLU A 129 -6.02 -41.63 25.33
CA GLU A 129 -6.71 -41.14 26.54
C GLU A 129 -7.13 -39.67 26.39
N LYS A 130 -6.25 -38.83 25.82
CA LYS A 130 -6.59 -37.43 25.58
C LYS A 130 -7.69 -37.29 24.53
N ALA A 131 -7.65 -38.08 23.46
CA ALA A 131 -8.67 -38.06 22.41
C ALA A 131 -10.05 -38.52 22.92
N ASP A 132 -10.09 -39.55 23.77
CA ASP A 132 -11.31 -40.02 24.42
C ASP A 132 -11.92 -38.94 25.33
N SER A 133 -11.08 -38.14 26.00
CA SER A 133 -11.53 -37.05 26.88
C SER A 133 -11.88 -35.73 26.16
N ASP A 134 -11.41 -35.52 24.93
CA ASP A 134 -11.57 -34.27 24.19
C ASP A 134 -11.95 -34.55 22.72
N PRO A 135 -13.25 -34.48 22.37
CA PRO A 135 -13.72 -34.72 21.01
C PRO A 135 -13.09 -33.80 19.94
N ARG A 136 -12.62 -32.60 20.32
CA ARG A 136 -11.92 -31.71 19.38
C ARG A 136 -10.53 -32.25 19.08
N PHE A 137 -9.81 -32.68 20.12
CA PHE A 137 -8.51 -33.32 19.97
C PHE A 137 -8.60 -34.62 19.18
N TYR A 138 -9.63 -35.45 19.41
CA TYR A 138 -9.90 -36.64 18.59
C TYR A 138 -10.00 -36.30 17.10
N LYS A 139 -10.80 -35.28 16.74
CA LYS A 139 -10.94 -34.84 15.34
C LYS A 139 -9.61 -34.33 14.78
N GLU A 140 -8.88 -33.52 15.53
CA GLU A 140 -7.56 -33.01 15.12
C GLU A 140 -6.58 -34.15 14.84
N LEU A 141 -6.47 -35.10 15.77
CA LEU A 141 -5.58 -36.25 15.68
C LEU A 141 -5.95 -37.15 14.50
N THR A 142 -7.25 -37.37 14.27
CA THR A 142 -7.76 -38.12 13.12
C THR A 142 -7.42 -37.41 11.80
N ILE A 143 -7.61 -36.09 11.71
CA ILE A 143 -7.26 -35.31 10.51
C ILE A 143 -5.75 -35.37 10.26
N PHE A 144 -4.95 -35.26 11.32
CA PHE A 144 -3.50 -35.20 11.23
C PHE A 144 -2.87 -36.54 10.84
N PHE A 145 -3.29 -37.65 11.45
CA PHE A 145 -2.70 -38.97 11.24
C PHE A 145 -3.46 -39.87 10.25
N SER A 146 -4.64 -39.49 9.77
CA SER A 146 -5.30 -40.24 8.70
C SER A 146 -4.39 -40.30 7.48
N GLN A 147 -3.87 -41.48 7.16
CA GLN A 147 -3.01 -41.72 5.99
C GLN A 147 -3.77 -41.67 4.65
N SER A 148 -5.07 -41.38 4.66
CA SER A 148 -5.82 -41.31 3.41
C SER A 148 -5.52 -39.99 2.69
N ASP A 149 -4.76 -40.09 1.61
CA ASP A 149 -4.67 -39.12 0.49
C ASP A 149 -6.02 -38.96 -0.26
N SER A 150 -7.16 -39.03 0.44
CA SER A 150 -8.46 -39.24 -0.20
C SER A 150 -9.19 -37.97 -0.60
N LYS A 151 -8.86 -36.81 -0.01
CA LYS A 151 -9.54 -35.56 -0.35
C LYS A 151 -8.90 -34.93 -1.58
N SER A 152 -9.64 -35.00 -2.69
CA SER A 152 -9.30 -34.30 -3.93
C SER A 152 -9.31 -32.78 -3.74
N ARG A 153 -8.66 -32.05 -4.65
CA ARG A 153 -8.74 -30.58 -4.72
C ARG A 153 -10.19 -30.08 -4.65
N ALA A 154 -11.11 -30.75 -5.37
CA ALA A 154 -12.53 -30.39 -5.39
C ALA A 154 -13.20 -30.53 -4.01
N SER A 155 -12.75 -31.47 -3.17
CA SER A 155 -13.25 -31.61 -1.80
C SER A 155 -12.86 -30.38 -0.95
N TYR A 156 -11.61 -29.94 -1.05
CA TYR A 156 -11.15 -28.75 -0.31
C TYR A 156 -11.77 -27.46 -0.83
N LEU A 157 -11.97 -27.35 -2.14
CA LEU A 157 -12.72 -26.25 -2.73
C LEU A 157 -14.14 -26.22 -2.17
N LYS A 158 -14.83 -27.36 -2.10
CA LYS A 158 -16.17 -27.44 -1.51
C LYS A 158 -16.21 -26.99 -0.05
N GLU A 159 -15.22 -27.39 0.76
CA GLU A 159 -15.09 -26.92 2.15
C GLU A 159 -14.92 -25.39 2.20
N ALA A 160 -14.04 -24.83 1.38
CA ALA A 160 -13.82 -23.37 1.31
C ALA A 160 -15.08 -22.62 0.81
N THR A 161 -15.77 -23.16 -0.19
CA THR A 161 -17.05 -22.61 -0.69
C THR A 161 -18.12 -22.63 0.39
N GLN A 162 -18.19 -23.68 1.20
CA GLN A 162 -19.14 -23.74 2.33
C GLN A 162 -18.83 -22.67 3.38
N ILE A 163 -17.54 -22.43 3.68
CA ILE A 163 -17.14 -21.29 4.53
C ILE A 163 -17.66 -20.00 3.90
N TYR A 164 -17.32 -19.73 2.63
CA TYR A 164 -17.75 -18.52 1.92
C TYR A 164 -19.26 -18.29 1.97
N HIS A 165 -20.06 -19.29 1.58
CA HIS A 165 -21.52 -19.18 1.57
C HIS A 165 -22.13 -18.95 2.96
N SER A 166 -21.47 -19.39 4.05
CA SER A 166 -21.95 -19.14 5.41
C SER A 166 -21.84 -17.68 5.85
N PHE A 167 -21.10 -16.85 5.11
CA PHE A 167 -20.93 -15.42 5.37
C PHE A 167 -21.67 -14.51 4.39
N LEU A 168 -22.31 -15.06 3.36
CA LEU A 168 -23.11 -14.28 2.41
C LEU A 168 -24.43 -13.85 3.05
N ASP A 169 -24.83 -12.61 2.80
CA ASP A 169 -26.17 -12.12 3.11
C ASP A 169 -27.21 -12.60 2.07
N GLU A 170 -28.45 -12.14 2.21
CA GLU A 170 -29.56 -12.49 1.32
C GLU A 170 -29.34 -12.03 -0.15
N PHE A 171 -28.42 -11.11 -0.38
CA PHE A 171 -28.05 -10.59 -1.70
C PHE A 171 -26.78 -11.25 -2.26
N GLY A 172 -26.19 -12.21 -1.54
CA GLY A 172 -24.94 -12.84 -1.95
C GLY A 172 -23.72 -11.94 -1.74
N PHE A 173 -23.79 -11.00 -0.79
CA PHE A 173 -22.75 -10.03 -0.51
C PHE A 173 -22.20 -10.20 0.92
N ILE A 174 -20.92 -9.89 1.12
CA ILE A 174 -20.29 -9.84 2.44
C ILE A 174 -20.07 -8.37 2.82
N ASP A 175 -20.80 -7.88 3.83
CA ASP A 175 -20.66 -6.51 4.31
C ASP A 175 -19.31 -6.27 5.03
N TYR A 176 -18.98 -4.99 5.23
CA TYR A 176 -17.70 -4.56 5.81
C TYR A 176 -17.41 -5.17 7.19
N GLN A 177 -18.39 -5.35 8.07
CA GLN A 177 -18.14 -5.91 9.40
C GLN A 177 -17.98 -7.44 9.35
N THR A 178 -18.71 -8.07 8.43
CA THR A 178 -18.70 -9.52 8.23
C THR A 178 -17.42 -9.98 7.53
N SER A 179 -16.82 -9.14 6.68
CA SER A 179 -15.56 -9.43 5.96
C SER A 179 -14.42 -9.85 6.89
N PHE A 180 -14.25 -9.20 8.04
CA PHE A 180 -13.22 -9.54 9.03
C PHE A 180 -13.41 -10.95 9.62
N LYS A 181 -14.66 -11.35 9.87
CA LYS A 181 -14.96 -12.68 10.39
C LYS A 181 -14.70 -13.74 9.32
N PHE A 182 -15.11 -13.47 8.09
CA PHE A 182 -14.85 -14.33 6.95
C PHE A 182 -13.34 -14.52 6.73
N GLN A 183 -12.58 -13.43 6.68
CA GLN A 183 -11.12 -13.45 6.56
C GLN A 183 -10.49 -14.33 7.65
N ARG A 184 -10.92 -14.19 8.90
CA ARG A 184 -10.39 -15.01 10.01
C ARG A 184 -10.64 -16.50 9.82
N GLU A 185 -11.83 -16.89 9.37
CA GLU A 185 -12.11 -18.31 9.10
C GLU A 185 -11.33 -18.85 7.90
N MET A 186 -11.17 -18.05 6.84
CA MET A 186 -10.31 -18.41 5.71
C MET A 186 -8.84 -18.54 6.11
N ASN A 187 -8.33 -17.65 6.95
CA ASN A 187 -6.98 -17.74 7.50
C ASN A 187 -6.79 -19.00 8.36
N ARG A 188 -7.79 -19.38 9.16
CA ARG A 188 -7.75 -20.65 9.91
C ARG A 188 -7.72 -21.87 8.98
N PHE A 189 -8.45 -21.81 7.87
CA PHE A 189 -8.42 -22.86 6.85
C PHE A 189 -7.05 -22.93 6.17
N LEU A 190 -6.43 -21.79 5.83
CA LEU A 190 -5.07 -21.74 5.29
C LEU A 190 -4.01 -22.19 6.31
N ASP A 191 -4.17 -21.88 7.59
CA ASP A 191 -3.25 -22.32 8.64
C ASP A 191 -3.23 -23.85 8.77
N ARG A 192 -4.34 -24.53 8.45
CA ARG A 192 -4.35 -26.00 8.30
C ARG A 192 -3.39 -26.44 7.18
N ALA A 193 -3.41 -25.76 6.03
CA ALA A 193 -2.46 -26.03 4.95
C ALA A 193 -1.01 -25.84 5.42
N LYS A 194 -0.73 -24.74 6.14
CA LYS A 194 0.62 -24.46 6.68
C LYS A 194 1.11 -25.55 7.62
N ARG A 195 0.25 -26.08 8.49
CA ARG A 195 0.56 -27.21 9.39
C ARG A 195 0.78 -28.52 8.64
N LEU A 196 -0.02 -28.79 7.60
CA LEU A 196 0.09 -30.00 6.80
C LEU A 196 1.29 -29.98 5.86
N TYR A 197 1.76 -28.81 5.42
CA TYR A 197 2.79 -28.67 4.41
C TYR A 197 4.04 -29.57 4.60
N PRO A 198 4.64 -29.70 5.81
CA PRO A 198 5.83 -30.52 6.00
C PRO A 198 5.58 -32.04 5.87
N ILE A 199 4.33 -32.48 5.98
CA ILE A 199 3.95 -33.89 6.09
C ILE A 199 3.19 -34.33 4.83
N LYS A 200 2.27 -33.49 4.36
CA LYS A 200 1.38 -33.69 3.21
C LYS A 200 1.38 -32.44 2.32
N PRO A 201 2.48 -32.17 1.59
CA PRO A 201 2.62 -30.97 0.76
C PRO A 201 1.54 -30.88 -0.34
N LYS A 202 1.09 -32.02 -0.89
CA LYS A 202 0.01 -32.07 -1.88
C LYS A 202 -1.33 -31.60 -1.32
N GLU A 203 -1.70 -32.08 -0.13
CA GLU A 203 -2.93 -31.67 0.55
C GLU A 203 -2.89 -30.19 0.92
N ALA A 204 -1.74 -29.72 1.43
CA ALA A 204 -1.53 -28.31 1.71
C ALA A 204 -1.69 -27.42 0.46
N LEU A 205 -1.14 -27.86 -0.68
CA LEU A 205 -1.32 -27.17 -1.96
C LEU A 205 -2.79 -27.10 -2.38
N TYR A 206 -3.56 -28.18 -2.18
CA TYR A 206 -4.99 -28.19 -2.50
C TYR A 206 -5.80 -27.22 -1.65
N ILE A 207 -5.56 -27.19 -0.34
CA ILE A 207 -6.20 -26.23 0.57
C ILE A 207 -5.83 -24.80 0.17
N ALA A 208 -4.54 -24.52 -0.07
CA ALA A 208 -4.09 -23.20 -0.51
C ALA A 208 -4.77 -22.78 -1.82
N SER A 209 -4.88 -23.69 -2.80
CA SER A 209 -5.55 -23.41 -4.07
C SER A 209 -7.05 -23.11 -3.90
N ALA A 210 -7.72 -23.78 -2.96
CA ALA A 210 -9.11 -23.52 -2.63
C ALA A 210 -9.27 -22.15 -1.98
N CYS A 211 -8.36 -21.76 -1.08
CA CYS A 211 -8.33 -20.42 -0.51
C CYS A 211 -8.14 -19.34 -1.57
N ALA A 212 -7.22 -19.51 -2.53
CA ALA A 212 -7.04 -18.55 -3.62
C ALA A 212 -8.33 -18.37 -4.44
N GLU A 213 -8.96 -19.46 -4.86
CA GLU A 213 -10.17 -19.40 -5.68
C GLU A 213 -11.32 -18.70 -4.94
N ILE A 214 -11.51 -19.00 -3.66
CA ILE A 214 -12.52 -18.35 -2.83
C ILE A 214 -12.18 -16.89 -2.51
N ALA A 215 -10.92 -16.54 -2.28
CA ALA A 215 -10.51 -15.14 -2.08
C ALA A 215 -10.84 -14.29 -3.33
N LEU A 216 -10.63 -14.85 -4.51
CA LEU A 216 -10.92 -14.23 -5.80
C LEU A 216 -12.42 -14.08 -6.07
N GLU A 217 -13.24 -15.04 -5.66
CA GLU A 217 -14.69 -14.96 -5.79
C GLU A 217 -15.27 -13.96 -4.78
N ALA A 218 -14.82 -14.04 -3.52
CA ALA A 218 -15.28 -13.16 -2.47
C ALA A 218 -14.91 -11.70 -2.73
N SER A 219 -13.75 -11.40 -3.33
CA SER A 219 -13.37 -10.03 -3.68
C SER A 219 -14.29 -9.35 -4.70
N MET A 220 -15.08 -10.13 -5.46
CA MET A 220 -16.11 -9.60 -6.35
C MET A 220 -17.41 -9.23 -5.62
N ASN A 221 -17.65 -9.81 -4.45
CA ASN A 221 -18.94 -9.81 -3.76
C ASN A 221 -18.78 -9.43 -2.27
N MET A 222 -17.83 -8.55 -1.96
CA MET A 222 -17.54 -8.12 -0.59
C MET A 222 -17.17 -6.63 -0.54
N ASP A 223 -17.52 -5.97 0.56
CA ASP A 223 -17.01 -4.64 0.86
C ASP A 223 -15.56 -4.73 1.39
N ASP A 224 -14.61 -4.55 0.48
CA ASP A 224 -13.16 -4.50 0.76
C ASP A 224 -12.61 -3.06 0.68
N THR A 225 -13.39 -2.07 1.13
CA THR A 225 -12.95 -0.66 1.14
C THR A 225 -11.69 -0.42 1.98
N ASN A 226 -11.35 -1.34 2.88
CA ASN A 226 -10.09 -1.36 3.62
C ASN A 226 -9.16 -2.46 3.06
N ARG A 227 -8.59 -2.20 1.86
CA ARG A 227 -7.64 -2.96 0.99
C ARG A 227 -6.59 -3.90 1.64
N TYR A 228 -6.94 -4.64 2.68
CA TYR A 228 -6.02 -5.44 3.49
C TYR A 228 -6.64 -6.78 3.87
N ALA A 229 -7.97 -6.91 3.85
CA ALA A 229 -8.62 -8.12 4.33
C ALA A 229 -8.28 -9.33 3.43
N MET A 230 -8.31 -9.17 2.11
CA MET A 230 -7.98 -10.27 1.19
C MET A 230 -6.53 -10.31 0.74
N ASP A 231 -5.86 -9.16 0.70
CA ASP A 231 -4.48 -9.05 0.21
C ASP A 231 -3.52 -9.93 1.03
N ASP A 232 -3.69 -9.99 2.35
CA ASP A 232 -2.88 -10.85 3.22
C ASP A 232 -3.12 -12.34 2.92
N LEU A 233 -4.38 -12.75 2.70
CA LEU A 233 -4.73 -14.13 2.40
C LEU A 233 -4.17 -14.55 1.03
N VAL A 234 -4.32 -13.70 0.02
CA VAL A 234 -3.79 -13.94 -1.34
C VAL A 234 -2.27 -14.05 -1.29
N THR A 235 -1.60 -13.15 -0.56
CA THR A 235 -0.14 -13.16 -0.37
C THR A 235 0.32 -14.47 0.27
N ASP A 236 -0.29 -14.89 1.38
CA ASP A 236 0.05 -16.14 2.07
C ASP A 236 -0.15 -17.37 1.16
N VAL A 237 -1.21 -17.38 0.35
CA VAL A 237 -1.46 -18.46 -0.62
C VAL A 237 -0.38 -18.50 -1.69
N LEU A 238 -0.04 -17.35 -2.30
CA LEU A 238 1.01 -17.26 -3.32
C LEU A 238 2.35 -17.73 -2.77
N GLU A 239 2.73 -17.31 -1.56
CA GLU A 239 3.95 -17.77 -0.89
C GLU A 239 3.95 -19.29 -0.70
N MET A 240 2.83 -19.88 -0.31
CA MET A 240 2.71 -21.34 -0.15
C MET A 240 2.87 -22.09 -1.48
N ILE A 241 2.27 -21.60 -2.57
CA ILE A 241 2.41 -22.21 -3.90
C ILE A 241 3.87 -22.08 -4.37
N GLN A 242 4.49 -20.90 -4.27
CA GLN A 242 5.90 -20.69 -4.63
C GLN A 242 6.84 -21.57 -3.81
N LYS A 243 6.59 -21.72 -2.51
CA LYS A 243 7.35 -22.62 -1.64
C LYS A 243 7.21 -24.08 -2.09
N SER A 244 6.03 -24.47 -2.58
CA SER A 244 5.77 -25.81 -3.12
C SER A 244 6.59 -26.06 -4.39
N VAL A 245 6.70 -25.07 -5.29
CA VAL A 245 7.59 -25.14 -6.46
C VAL A 245 9.04 -25.42 -6.05
N ARG A 246 9.57 -24.68 -5.06
CA ARG A 246 10.99 -24.83 -4.67
C ARG A 246 11.33 -26.16 -3.99
N LYS A 247 10.38 -26.75 -3.24
CA LYS A 247 10.66 -27.89 -2.34
C LYS A 247 10.05 -29.21 -2.80
N ASN A 248 9.08 -29.20 -3.69
CA ASN A 248 8.36 -30.41 -4.11
C ASN A 248 8.24 -30.47 -5.65
N PRO A 249 9.33 -30.78 -6.38
CA PRO A 249 9.30 -30.90 -7.84
C PRO A 249 8.30 -31.93 -8.37
N THR A 250 7.98 -32.94 -7.56
CA THR A 250 6.97 -33.96 -7.87
C THR A 250 5.55 -33.41 -7.99
N LEU A 251 5.29 -32.17 -7.58
CA LEU A 251 3.98 -31.51 -7.68
C LEU A 251 3.90 -30.52 -8.84
N TYR A 252 4.88 -30.47 -9.74
CA TYR A 252 4.90 -29.49 -10.84
C TYR A 252 3.68 -29.58 -11.75
N ASP A 253 3.21 -30.79 -12.06
CA ASP A 253 2.02 -30.97 -12.89
C ASP A 253 0.77 -30.45 -12.17
N GLU A 254 0.60 -30.73 -10.87
CA GLU A 254 -0.51 -30.18 -10.09
C GLU A 254 -0.43 -28.66 -9.95
N ILE A 255 0.75 -28.10 -9.71
CA ILE A 255 0.95 -26.65 -9.62
C ILE A 255 0.65 -26.00 -10.97
N PHE A 256 1.08 -26.62 -12.08
CA PHE A 256 0.78 -26.12 -13.42
C PHE A 256 -0.74 -26.05 -13.64
N GLU A 257 -1.49 -27.11 -13.34
CA GLU A 257 -2.95 -27.10 -13.51
C GLU A 257 -3.63 -26.05 -12.62
N ILE A 258 -3.20 -25.92 -11.36
CA ILE A 258 -3.74 -24.94 -10.42
C ILE A 258 -3.46 -23.51 -10.89
N CYS A 259 -2.21 -23.18 -11.17
CA CYS A 259 -1.82 -21.83 -11.59
C CYS A 259 -2.41 -21.47 -12.96
N LEU A 260 -2.50 -22.42 -13.90
CA LEU A 260 -3.15 -22.16 -15.19
C LEU A 260 -4.67 -21.93 -15.03
N HIS A 261 -5.32 -22.64 -14.09
CA HIS A 261 -6.72 -22.41 -13.76
C HIS A 261 -6.92 -21.02 -13.12
N LEU A 262 -6.13 -20.68 -12.11
CA LEU A 262 -6.20 -19.40 -11.41
C LEU A 262 -5.84 -18.23 -12.34
N TYR A 263 -4.84 -18.38 -13.21
CA TYR A 263 -4.51 -17.40 -14.25
C TYR A 263 -5.73 -17.08 -15.12
N ARG A 264 -6.52 -18.09 -15.49
CA ARG A 264 -7.72 -17.93 -16.34
C ARG A 264 -8.97 -17.49 -15.58
N HIS A 265 -8.92 -17.42 -14.26
CA HIS A 265 -10.07 -17.01 -13.46
C HIS A 265 -10.50 -15.60 -13.85
N LYS A 266 -11.81 -15.34 -13.93
CA LYS A 266 -12.31 -14.03 -14.36
C LYS A 266 -11.82 -12.92 -13.41
N ALA A 267 -11.87 -13.18 -12.10
CA ALA A 267 -11.44 -12.22 -11.10
C ALA A 267 -9.95 -11.90 -11.16
N THR A 268 -9.07 -12.88 -11.39
CA THR A 268 -7.63 -12.58 -11.53
C THR A 268 -7.37 -11.71 -12.76
N GLN A 269 -8.10 -11.95 -13.83
CA GLN A 269 -7.99 -11.17 -15.06
C GLN A 269 -8.56 -9.75 -14.94
N ASP A 270 -9.64 -9.56 -14.19
CA ASP A 270 -10.31 -8.27 -14.03
C ASP A 270 -9.65 -7.41 -12.95
N PHE A 271 -9.14 -8.02 -11.87
CA PHE A 271 -8.38 -7.33 -10.82
C PHE A 271 -6.88 -7.19 -11.13
N GLY A 272 -6.40 -7.80 -12.23
CA GLY A 272 -5.00 -7.69 -12.64
C GLY A 272 -4.03 -8.49 -11.77
N LEU A 273 -4.47 -9.62 -11.20
CA LEU A 273 -3.69 -10.54 -10.35
C LEU A 273 -3.21 -11.79 -11.11
N SER A 274 -3.42 -11.87 -12.41
CA SER A 274 -3.07 -13.07 -13.17
C SER A 274 -1.57 -13.20 -13.43
N ASP A 275 -0.81 -12.11 -13.40
CA ASP A 275 0.65 -12.10 -13.51
C ASP A 275 1.32 -12.88 -12.37
N ASP A 276 0.79 -12.81 -11.15
CA ASP A 276 1.30 -13.60 -10.02
C ASP A 276 1.33 -15.11 -10.32
N TYR A 277 0.26 -15.62 -10.95
CA TYR A 277 0.17 -17.03 -11.32
C TYR A 277 0.99 -17.36 -12.57
N TYR A 278 1.13 -16.40 -13.50
CA TYR A 278 2.02 -16.53 -14.66
C TYR A 278 3.48 -16.66 -14.22
N ASP A 279 3.92 -15.83 -13.28
CA ASP A 279 5.27 -15.85 -12.75
C ASP A 279 5.59 -17.20 -12.10
N ILE A 280 4.63 -17.80 -11.37
CA ILE A 280 4.76 -19.15 -10.83
C ILE A 280 4.90 -20.19 -11.96
N LEU A 281 4.09 -20.11 -13.01
CA LEU A 281 4.20 -21.00 -14.18
C LEU A 281 5.60 -20.87 -14.82
N MET A 282 6.17 -19.67 -14.85
CA MET A 282 7.51 -19.40 -15.36
C MET A 282 8.63 -19.86 -14.43
N LEU A 283 8.36 -20.29 -13.20
CA LEU A 283 9.33 -20.97 -12.33
C LEU A 283 9.38 -22.48 -12.53
N LEU A 284 8.34 -23.07 -13.15
CA LEU A 284 8.26 -24.51 -13.39
C LEU A 284 9.17 -24.96 -14.53
N ASP A 285 9.59 -26.23 -14.47
CA ASP A 285 10.22 -26.93 -15.61
C ASP A 285 9.11 -27.56 -16.47
N LEU A 286 8.64 -26.78 -17.45
CA LEU A 286 7.48 -27.16 -18.26
C LEU A 286 7.88 -28.10 -19.40
N ASN A 287 7.12 -29.18 -19.57
CA ASN A 287 7.27 -30.03 -20.75
C ASN A 287 6.62 -29.40 -22.00
N SER A 288 6.92 -29.94 -23.19
CA SER A 288 6.44 -29.42 -24.48
C SER A 288 4.90 -29.34 -24.59
N LYS A 289 4.16 -30.24 -23.92
CA LYS A 289 2.69 -30.23 -23.91
C LYS A 289 2.16 -29.08 -23.05
N GLN A 290 2.78 -28.84 -21.89
CA GLN A 290 2.45 -27.72 -21.00
C GLN A 290 2.75 -26.38 -21.65
N ILE A 291 3.92 -26.23 -22.29
CA ILE A 291 4.30 -25.01 -23.04
C ILE A 291 3.25 -24.69 -24.11
N LYS A 292 2.89 -25.67 -24.95
CA LYS A 292 1.87 -25.50 -25.99
C LYS A 292 0.49 -25.14 -25.41
N ARG A 293 0.14 -25.67 -24.24
CA ARG A 293 -1.13 -25.36 -23.58
C ARG A 293 -1.15 -23.96 -23.00
N LEU A 294 -0.07 -23.53 -22.34
CA LEU A 294 0.09 -22.18 -21.84
C LEU A 294 0.06 -21.16 -22.98
N GLN A 295 0.82 -21.41 -24.06
CA GLN A 295 0.81 -20.58 -25.26
C GLN A 295 -0.60 -20.38 -25.81
N LYS A 296 -1.38 -21.46 -26.00
CA LYS A 296 -2.77 -21.38 -26.46
C LYS A 296 -3.68 -20.57 -25.53
N VAL A 297 -3.44 -20.62 -24.21
CA VAL A 297 -4.19 -19.82 -23.24
C VAL A 297 -3.84 -18.35 -23.40
N LEU A 298 -2.55 -18.00 -23.45
CA LEU A 298 -2.11 -16.62 -23.62
C LEU A 298 -2.58 -16.01 -24.96
N GLU A 299 -2.53 -16.76 -26.06
CA GLU A 299 -3.04 -16.32 -27.37
C GLU A 299 -4.55 -16.04 -27.35
N ARG A 300 -5.33 -16.83 -26.60
CA ARG A 300 -6.77 -16.56 -26.41
C ARG A 300 -6.99 -15.30 -25.58
N GLU A 301 -6.27 -15.17 -24.47
CA GLU A 301 -6.36 -13.98 -23.62
C GLU A 301 -5.94 -12.70 -24.37
N LEU A 302 -4.91 -12.78 -25.22
CA LEU A 302 -4.49 -11.69 -26.08
C LEU A 302 -5.62 -11.25 -27.02
N ASN A 303 -6.35 -12.20 -27.58
CA ASN A 303 -7.50 -11.92 -28.43
C ASN A 303 -8.65 -11.26 -27.65
N TYR A 304 -8.89 -11.65 -26.39
CA TYR A 304 -9.88 -10.99 -25.53
C TYR A 304 -9.45 -9.59 -25.07
N ALA A 305 -8.15 -9.30 -25.09
CA ALA A 305 -7.59 -8.04 -24.62
C ALA A 305 -7.49 -6.95 -25.72
N LYS A 306 -8.01 -7.18 -26.94
CA LYS A 306 -7.90 -6.24 -28.08
C LYS A 306 -8.32 -4.81 -27.74
N ASP A 307 -9.39 -4.65 -26.97
CA ASP A 307 -9.92 -3.34 -26.56
C ASP A 307 -9.42 -2.88 -25.18
N LYS A 308 -8.49 -3.62 -24.58
CA LYS A 308 -7.92 -3.37 -23.24
C LYS A 308 -6.39 -3.20 -23.35
N PRO A 309 -5.88 -2.02 -23.74
CA PRO A 309 -4.46 -1.81 -24.03
C PRO A 309 -3.51 -2.28 -22.92
N TYR A 310 -3.84 -2.00 -21.66
CA TYR A 310 -3.02 -2.42 -20.51
C TYR A 310 -2.92 -3.95 -20.39
N ARG A 311 -4.04 -4.66 -20.57
CA ARG A 311 -4.10 -6.12 -20.47
C ARG A 311 -3.37 -6.76 -21.64
N MET A 312 -3.51 -6.20 -22.84
CA MET A 312 -2.80 -6.68 -24.01
C MET A 312 -1.28 -6.47 -23.87
N GLU A 313 -0.82 -5.30 -23.43
CA GLU A 313 0.60 -5.04 -23.16
C GLU A 313 1.21 -6.09 -22.22
N ARG A 314 0.48 -6.43 -21.16
CA ARG A 314 0.89 -7.48 -20.20
C ARG A 314 1.00 -8.84 -20.89
N ILE A 315 -0.05 -9.29 -21.58
CA ILE A 315 -0.09 -10.62 -22.21
C ILE A 315 0.95 -10.75 -23.33
N VAL A 316 1.19 -9.71 -24.13
CA VAL A 316 2.26 -9.71 -25.15
C VAL A 316 3.62 -9.92 -24.49
N THR A 317 3.87 -9.28 -23.35
CA THR A 317 5.10 -9.44 -22.58
C THR A 317 5.23 -10.84 -21.98
N GLU A 318 4.12 -11.41 -21.49
CA GLU A 318 4.03 -12.79 -21.03
C GLU A 318 4.41 -13.76 -22.18
N ILE A 319 3.75 -13.66 -23.34
CA ILE A 319 4.05 -14.54 -24.48
C ILE A 319 5.52 -14.42 -24.93
N TYR A 320 6.06 -13.20 -24.98
CA TYR A 320 7.48 -12.99 -25.28
C TYR A 320 8.39 -13.70 -24.28
N THR A 321 8.13 -13.54 -22.98
CA THR A 321 8.94 -14.15 -21.91
C THR A 321 8.86 -15.69 -21.98
N LEU A 322 7.69 -16.23 -22.31
CA LEU A 322 7.50 -17.66 -22.58
C LEU A 322 8.41 -18.12 -23.73
N PHE A 323 8.35 -17.41 -24.87
CA PHE A 323 9.15 -17.74 -26.04
C PHE A 323 10.66 -17.61 -25.79
N GLU A 324 11.12 -16.59 -25.07
CA GLU A 324 12.53 -16.48 -24.69
C GLU A 324 13.00 -17.63 -23.80
N LYS A 325 12.22 -17.98 -22.78
CA LYS A 325 12.60 -19.06 -21.85
C LYS A 325 12.76 -20.41 -22.54
N PHE A 326 11.95 -20.69 -23.56
CA PHE A 326 11.92 -21.98 -24.25
C PHE A 326 12.59 -21.97 -25.63
N GLY A 327 13.44 -20.97 -25.91
CA GLY A 327 14.32 -20.95 -27.10
C GLY A 327 13.64 -20.56 -28.42
N GLN A 328 12.43 -19.99 -28.37
CA GLN A 328 11.67 -19.49 -29.53
C GLN A 328 11.79 -17.97 -29.66
N SER A 329 13.00 -17.44 -29.46
CA SER A 329 13.22 -16.00 -29.36
C SER A 329 12.79 -15.22 -30.61
N LYS A 330 12.84 -15.83 -31.80
CA LYS A 330 12.45 -15.15 -33.05
C LYS A 330 10.94 -14.87 -33.07
N GLU A 331 10.12 -15.88 -32.79
CA GLU A 331 8.67 -15.76 -32.73
C GLU A 331 8.22 -14.76 -31.67
N GLY A 332 8.89 -14.76 -30.51
CA GLY A 332 8.64 -13.76 -29.47
C GLY A 332 8.98 -12.34 -29.89
N ILE A 333 10.10 -12.13 -30.59
CA ILE A 333 10.48 -10.81 -31.10
C ILE A 333 9.54 -10.34 -32.22
N ASP A 334 9.12 -11.23 -33.11
CA ASP A 334 8.16 -10.92 -34.18
C ASP A 334 6.80 -10.49 -33.58
N LEU A 335 6.33 -11.19 -32.54
CA LEU A 335 5.13 -10.81 -31.80
C LEU A 335 5.27 -9.43 -31.12
N LEU A 336 6.37 -9.18 -30.41
CA LEU A 336 6.63 -7.88 -29.79
C LEU A 336 6.65 -6.76 -30.84
N ASN A 337 7.31 -6.99 -31.98
CA ASN A 337 7.41 -6.02 -33.06
C ASN A 337 6.02 -5.64 -33.60
N SER A 338 5.12 -6.61 -33.76
CA SER A 338 3.74 -6.33 -34.19
C SER A 338 2.93 -5.46 -33.21
N HIS A 339 3.38 -5.34 -31.95
CA HIS A 339 2.74 -4.54 -30.90
C HIS A 339 3.60 -3.37 -30.41
N ILE A 340 4.63 -2.96 -31.18
CA ILE A 340 5.58 -1.90 -30.80
C ILE A 340 4.93 -0.53 -30.56
N GLU A 341 3.70 -0.32 -31.04
CA GLU A 341 2.99 0.93 -30.80
C GLU A 341 2.64 1.12 -29.33
N HIS A 342 2.50 0.02 -28.58
CA HIS A 342 2.20 0.00 -27.16
C HIS A 342 3.40 0.40 -26.31
N SER A 343 3.13 1.13 -25.22
CA SER A 343 4.15 1.85 -24.46
C SER A 343 5.13 0.90 -23.77
N LYS A 344 4.60 -0.09 -23.04
CA LYS A 344 5.41 -1.09 -22.35
C LYS A 344 6.23 -1.94 -23.33
N VAL A 345 5.62 -2.37 -24.44
CA VAL A 345 6.29 -3.16 -25.49
C VAL A 345 7.45 -2.37 -26.10
N ARG A 346 7.21 -1.09 -26.45
CA ARG A 346 8.26 -0.23 -26.98
C ARG A 346 9.43 -0.04 -26.02
N LYS A 347 9.15 0.04 -24.72
CA LYS A 347 10.19 0.19 -23.70
C LYS A 347 11.14 -1.00 -23.68
N ILE A 348 10.66 -2.22 -23.99
CA ILE A 348 11.52 -3.40 -24.15
C ILE A 348 12.55 -3.16 -25.27
N PHE A 349 12.10 -2.73 -26.45
CA PHE A 349 13.00 -2.44 -27.57
C PHE A 349 13.97 -1.28 -27.29
N ILE A 350 13.52 -0.24 -26.59
CA ILE A 350 14.38 0.87 -26.16
C ILE A 350 15.49 0.36 -25.23
N ASN A 351 15.13 -0.43 -24.21
CA ASN A 351 16.10 -0.99 -23.27
C ASN A 351 17.09 -1.92 -23.98
N GLN A 352 16.62 -2.78 -24.89
CA GLN A 352 17.49 -3.63 -25.71
C GLN A 352 18.45 -2.81 -26.57
N ALA A 353 17.96 -1.74 -27.21
CA ALA A 353 18.79 -0.84 -28.01
C ALA A 353 19.86 -0.14 -27.14
N ILE A 354 19.49 0.32 -25.95
CA ILE A 354 20.43 0.92 -24.99
C ILE A 354 21.49 -0.09 -24.55
N LEU A 355 21.10 -1.32 -24.19
CA LEU A 355 22.03 -2.39 -23.79
C LEU A 355 23.02 -2.75 -24.91
N LYS A 356 22.59 -2.66 -26.16
CA LYS A 356 23.43 -2.87 -27.35
C LYS A 356 24.19 -1.62 -27.81
N ASN A 357 24.17 -0.52 -27.04
CA ASN A 357 24.73 0.79 -27.39
C ASN A 357 24.19 1.38 -28.70
N GLN A 358 23.00 0.97 -29.15
CA GLN A 358 22.32 1.46 -30.35
C GLN A 358 21.49 2.71 -30.04
N PHE A 359 22.15 3.76 -29.53
CA PHE A 359 21.44 4.93 -28.99
C PHE A 359 20.57 5.68 -30.01
N LEU A 360 21.00 5.76 -31.28
CA LEU A 360 20.20 6.36 -32.35
C LEU A 360 18.89 5.60 -32.60
N HIS A 361 18.90 4.27 -32.45
CA HIS A 361 17.69 3.47 -32.58
C HIS A 361 16.76 3.68 -31.38
N ALA A 362 17.32 3.69 -30.17
CA ALA A 362 16.57 4.00 -28.94
C ALA A 362 15.90 5.38 -29.02
N GLU A 363 16.62 6.40 -29.50
CA GLU A 363 16.10 7.75 -29.70
C GLU A 363 14.91 7.76 -30.67
N LYS A 364 15.02 7.10 -31.83
CA LYS A 364 13.92 7.00 -32.81
C LYS A 364 12.67 6.39 -32.20
N LEU A 365 12.82 5.34 -31.38
CA LEU A 365 11.72 4.69 -30.68
C LEU A 365 11.04 5.65 -29.69
N ILE A 366 11.82 6.37 -28.88
CA ILE A 366 11.31 7.35 -27.91
C ILE A 366 10.58 8.50 -28.63
N LEU A 367 11.16 9.07 -29.69
CA LEU A 367 10.55 10.15 -30.47
C LEU A 367 9.22 9.72 -31.10
N LYS A 368 9.14 8.49 -31.64
CA LYS A 368 7.88 7.92 -32.10
C LYS A 368 6.88 7.77 -30.93
N GLY A 369 7.36 7.55 -29.70
CA GLY A 369 6.52 7.42 -28.50
C GLY A 369 5.87 8.75 -28.15
N ILE A 370 6.66 9.82 -28.19
CA ILE A 370 6.19 11.20 -28.06
C ILE A 370 5.13 11.50 -29.13
N GLN A 371 5.37 11.11 -30.39
CA GLN A 371 4.42 11.34 -31.49
C GLN A 371 3.06 10.67 -31.25
N ILE A 372 3.06 9.39 -30.85
CA ILE A 372 1.81 8.66 -30.56
C ILE A 372 1.10 9.28 -29.36
N ALA A 373 1.80 9.55 -28.27
CA ALA A 373 1.22 10.15 -27.08
C ALA A 373 0.59 11.53 -27.37
N LYS A 374 1.22 12.34 -28.24
CA LYS A 374 0.65 13.61 -28.73
C LYS A 374 -0.63 13.38 -29.54
N LYS A 375 -0.65 12.41 -30.46
CA LYS A 375 -1.83 12.06 -31.26
C LYS A 375 -3.01 11.63 -30.39
N GLU A 376 -2.73 10.88 -29.32
CA GLU A 376 -3.70 10.43 -28.33
C GLU A 376 -4.08 11.50 -27.29
N LYS A 377 -3.48 12.69 -27.35
CA LYS A 377 -3.67 13.80 -26.39
C LYS A 377 -3.39 13.40 -24.92
N LYS A 378 -2.44 12.48 -24.70
CA LYS A 378 -2.02 12.02 -23.37
C LYS A 378 -0.79 12.81 -22.90
N SER A 379 -1.01 14.00 -22.35
CA SER A 379 0.06 14.90 -21.91
C SER A 379 1.03 14.25 -20.91
N GLU A 380 0.51 13.43 -19.98
CA GLU A 380 1.35 12.71 -19.03
C GLU A 380 2.31 11.73 -19.72
N ALA A 381 1.81 10.95 -20.69
CA ALA A 381 2.63 10.03 -21.48
C ALA A 381 3.69 10.77 -22.32
N VAL A 382 3.35 11.95 -22.87
CA VAL A 382 4.33 12.81 -23.55
C VAL A 382 5.48 13.17 -22.62
N ASN A 383 5.18 13.59 -21.39
CA ASN A 383 6.18 13.98 -20.41
C ASN A 383 7.02 12.77 -19.94
N GLN A 384 6.40 11.59 -19.79
CA GLN A 384 7.14 10.35 -19.53
C GLN A 384 8.14 10.03 -20.65
N TRP A 385 7.74 10.13 -21.92
CA TRP A 385 8.66 9.90 -23.03
C TRP A 385 9.75 10.97 -23.15
N LYS A 386 9.44 12.25 -22.90
CA LYS A 386 10.44 13.31 -22.83
C LYS A 386 11.47 13.03 -21.72
N ASN A 387 11.05 12.47 -20.59
CA ASN A 387 11.95 12.04 -19.52
C ASN A 387 12.88 10.90 -19.94
N GLU A 388 12.35 9.90 -20.64
CA GLU A 388 13.20 8.83 -21.21
C GLU A 388 14.21 9.40 -22.22
N LEU A 389 13.79 10.36 -23.06
CA LEU A 389 14.69 11.05 -23.99
C LEU A 389 15.78 11.84 -23.25
N LEU A 390 15.41 12.57 -22.20
CA LEU A 390 16.34 13.30 -21.35
C LEU A 390 17.40 12.38 -20.74
N ASN A 391 16.98 11.22 -20.24
CA ASN A 391 17.89 10.22 -19.66
C ASN A 391 18.83 9.62 -20.71
N LEU A 392 18.33 9.36 -21.92
CA LEU A 392 19.14 8.89 -23.04
C LEU A 392 20.21 9.93 -23.43
N MET A 393 19.81 11.20 -23.59
CA MET A 393 20.72 12.29 -23.97
C MET A 393 21.79 12.54 -22.91
N LYS A 394 21.44 12.42 -21.62
CA LYS A 394 22.42 12.48 -20.52
C LYS A 394 23.48 11.38 -20.63
N ARG A 395 23.07 10.14 -20.94
CA ARG A 395 23.99 9.01 -21.12
C ARG A 395 24.94 9.21 -22.30
N GLN A 396 24.48 9.88 -23.35
CA GLN A 396 25.29 10.21 -24.53
C GLN A 396 26.19 11.44 -24.33
N GLY A 397 26.08 12.16 -23.21
CA GLY A 397 26.81 13.42 -23.01
C GLY A 397 26.34 14.57 -23.91
N ASN A 398 25.13 14.50 -24.47
CA ASN A 398 24.58 15.53 -25.35
C ASN A 398 23.95 16.68 -24.53
N THR A 399 24.80 17.57 -24.01
CA THR A 399 24.39 18.67 -23.12
C THR A 399 23.36 19.61 -23.76
N GLU A 400 23.48 19.91 -25.06
CA GLU A 400 22.54 20.79 -25.76
C GLU A 400 21.11 20.22 -25.73
N SER A 401 20.98 18.93 -26.07
CA SER A 401 19.68 18.26 -26.07
C SER A 401 19.13 18.08 -24.65
N VAL A 402 20.00 17.80 -23.68
CA VAL A 402 19.63 17.76 -22.25
C VAL A 402 19.02 19.08 -21.80
N LEU A 403 19.65 20.20 -22.11
CA LEU A 403 19.17 21.54 -21.76
C LEU A 403 17.81 21.83 -22.41
N LYS A 404 17.67 21.54 -23.71
CA LYS A 404 16.42 21.76 -24.45
C LYS A 404 15.26 20.95 -23.85
N ILE A 405 15.45 19.65 -23.63
CA ILE A 405 14.39 18.77 -23.14
C ILE A 405 14.05 19.10 -21.68
N ALA A 406 15.05 19.38 -20.84
CA ALA A 406 14.82 19.79 -19.46
C ALA A 406 14.03 21.10 -19.39
N LYS A 407 14.32 22.07 -20.27
CA LYS A 407 13.53 23.31 -20.39
C LYS A 407 12.08 23.00 -20.75
N GLU A 408 11.83 22.20 -21.77
CA GLU A 408 10.47 21.81 -22.15
C GLU A 408 9.71 21.16 -20.98
N LEU A 409 10.33 20.19 -20.29
CA LEU A 409 9.75 19.52 -19.13
C LEU A 409 9.51 20.47 -17.94
N PHE A 410 10.42 21.41 -17.71
CA PHE A 410 10.22 22.44 -16.68
C PHE A 410 9.03 23.34 -17.00
N LEU A 411 8.86 23.74 -18.26
CA LEU A 411 7.73 24.58 -18.65
C LEU A 411 6.39 23.84 -18.66
N ASP A 412 6.41 22.51 -18.87
CA ASP A 412 5.22 21.66 -18.83
C ASP A 412 4.79 21.31 -17.40
N LEU A 413 5.75 21.11 -16.47
CA LEU A 413 5.50 20.53 -15.14
C LEU A 413 5.90 21.42 -13.95
N TYR A 414 6.73 22.43 -14.17
CA TYR A 414 7.30 23.30 -13.13
C TYR A 414 8.00 22.55 -11.98
N GLN A 415 8.55 21.37 -12.22
CA GLN A 415 9.25 20.61 -11.19
C GLN A 415 10.73 21.02 -11.07
N ASP A 416 11.20 21.19 -9.84
CA ASP A 416 12.55 21.68 -9.54
C ASP A 416 13.68 20.77 -10.04
N ASN A 417 13.43 19.47 -10.21
CA ASN A 417 14.41 18.54 -10.77
C ASN A 417 14.86 18.98 -12.17
N TYR A 418 13.96 19.46 -13.03
CA TYR A 418 14.32 19.95 -14.37
C TYR A 418 15.01 21.31 -14.31
N LYS A 419 14.54 22.21 -13.46
CA LYS A 419 15.20 23.50 -13.17
C LYS A 419 16.68 23.28 -12.79
N ASN A 420 16.92 22.34 -11.88
CA ASN A 420 18.25 22.03 -11.38
C ASN A 420 19.16 21.46 -12.47
N ILE A 421 18.63 20.62 -13.36
CA ILE A 421 19.38 20.11 -14.51
C ILE A 421 19.83 21.26 -15.41
N ILE A 422 18.95 22.22 -15.73
CA ILE A 422 19.29 23.37 -16.56
C ILE A 422 20.38 24.21 -15.87
N LYS A 423 20.16 24.55 -14.59
CA LYS A 423 21.07 25.41 -13.80
C LYS A 423 22.47 24.82 -13.61
N GLN A 424 22.59 23.50 -13.44
CA GLN A 424 23.87 22.81 -13.25
C GLN A 424 24.69 22.68 -14.54
N ASN A 425 24.04 22.72 -15.70
CA ASN A 425 24.69 22.56 -17.01
C ASN A 425 24.96 23.90 -17.71
N LEU A 426 24.72 25.03 -17.05
CA LEU A 426 24.97 26.37 -17.57
C LEU A 426 25.94 27.14 -16.68
N SER A 427 26.71 28.04 -17.31
CA SER A 427 27.46 29.06 -16.58
C SER A 427 26.50 29.98 -15.83
N LYS A 428 26.98 30.72 -14.82
CA LYS A 428 26.16 31.73 -14.11
C LYS A 428 25.58 32.78 -15.07
N ALA A 429 26.35 33.18 -16.09
CA ALA A 429 25.92 34.18 -17.07
C ALA A 429 24.82 33.63 -17.99
N ASP A 430 24.97 32.39 -18.45
CA ASP A 430 23.98 31.76 -19.34
C ASP A 430 22.72 31.36 -18.58
N TRP A 431 22.85 30.90 -17.33
CA TRP A 431 21.70 30.70 -16.44
C TRP A 431 20.87 31.97 -16.32
N LYS A 432 21.51 33.15 -16.14
CA LYS A 432 20.75 34.40 -16.01
C LYS A 432 19.98 34.75 -17.29
N LYS A 433 20.56 34.51 -18.47
CA LYS A 433 19.86 34.70 -19.75
C LYS A 433 18.67 33.74 -19.87
N GLU A 434 18.90 32.47 -19.53
CA GLU A 434 17.92 31.41 -19.63
C GLU A 434 16.78 31.58 -18.62
N SER A 435 17.08 31.94 -17.37
CA SER A 435 16.08 32.19 -16.33
C SER A 435 15.22 33.39 -16.65
N ASN A 436 15.78 34.44 -17.26
CA ASN A 436 15.02 35.56 -17.79
C ASN A 436 14.06 35.12 -18.92
N SER A 437 14.48 34.22 -19.82
CA SER A 437 13.62 33.67 -20.88
C SER A 437 12.45 32.88 -20.30
N ILE A 438 12.73 32.00 -19.33
CA ILE A 438 11.72 31.19 -18.64
C ILE A 438 10.74 32.08 -17.86
N ALA A 439 11.25 33.08 -17.13
CA ALA A 439 10.41 34.04 -16.40
C ALA A 439 9.45 34.78 -17.34
N LYS A 440 9.94 35.27 -18.49
CA LYS A 440 9.09 35.92 -19.51
C LYS A 440 7.97 35.01 -20.00
N PHE A 441 8.27 33.72 -20.23
CA PHE A 441 7.26 32.73 -20.62
C PHE A 441 6.21 32.51 -19.53
N ILE A 442 6.63 32.38 -18.27
CA ILE A 442 5.72 32.22 -17.13
C ILE A 442 4.82 33.46 -17.00
N ILE A 443 5.39 34.66 -17.14
CA ILE A 443 4.63 35.91 -17.05
C ILE A 443 3.61 36.03 -18.19
N SER A 444 4.00 35.74 -19.43
CA SER A 444 3.11 35.82 -20.60
C SER A 444 2.00 34.76 -20.55
N ASN A 445 2.29 33.56 -20.06
CA ASN A 445 1.32 32.48 -19.91
C ASN A 445 0.63 32.47 -18.54
N SER A 446 0.75 33.55 -17.75
CA SER A 446 0.22 33.64 -16.37
C SER A 446 -1.27 33.33 -16.26
N LYS A 447 -2.06 33.50 -17.34
CA LYS A 447 -3.48 33.11 -17.42
C LYS A 447 -3.75 31.61 -17.22
N ASN A 448 -2.81 30.74 -17.55
CA ASN A 448 -2.99 29.29 -17.49
C ASN A 448 -2.20 28.61 -16.36
N ILE A 449 -1.45 29.39 -15.56
CA ILE A 449 -0.62 28.86 -14.48
C ILE A 449 -1.43 28.76 -13.18
N ASN A 450 -1.50 27.53 -12.64
CA ASN A 450 -2.00 27.22 -11.30
C ASN A 450 -0.94 26.48 -10.44
N GLU A 451 0.30 26.39 -10.92
CA GLU A 451 1.37 25.63 -10.29
C GLU A 451 2.23 26.50 -9.35
N PRO A 452 2.35 26.17 -8.05
CA PRO A 452 3.12 26.96 -7.07
C PRO A 452 4.58 27.14 -7.44
N ASN A 453 5.19 26.12 -8.04
CA ASN A 453 6.61 26.16 -8.37
C ASN A 453 6.93 27.13 -9.51
N ALA A 454 5.97 27.44 -10.39
CA ALA A 454 6.14 28.51 -11.38
C ALA A 454 6.31 29.87 -10.71
N ILE A 455 5.56 30.12 -9.63
CA ILE A 455 5.68 31.35 -8.84
C ILE A 455 6.97 31.36 -8.03
N ARG A 456 7.32 30.23 -7.40
CA ARG A 456 8.61 30.10 -6.68
C ARG A 456 9.79 30.41 -7.59
N PHE A 457 9.78 29.91 -8.82
CA PHE A 457 10.81 30.22 -9.80
C PHE A 457 10.95 31.74 -10.03
N LEU A 458 9.84 32.46 -10.20
CA LEU A 458 9.88 33.92 -10.36
C LEU A 458 10.47 34.61 -9.13
N LEU A 459 10.07 34.20 -7.93
CA LEU A 459 10.56 34.77 -6.67
C LEU A 459 12.07 34.52 -6.49
N GLU A 460 12.54 33.31 -6.74
CA GLU A 460 13.95 32.92 -6.63
C GLU A 460 14.85 33.68 -7.60
N GLU A 461 14.38 33.92 -8.83
CA GLU A 461 15.18 34.53 -9.90
C GLU A 461 15.06 36.07 -9.96
N GLY A 462 14.35 36.66 -8.98
CA GLY A 462 14.27 38.11 -8.75
C GLY A 462 13.09 38.83 -9.40
N PHE A 463 12.09 38.10 -9.90
CA PHE A 463 10.87 38.62 -10.54
C PHE A 463 9.72 38.77 -9.53
N SER A 464 10.01 39.28 -8.33
CA SER A 464 9.04 39.35 -7.23
C SER A 464 7.85 40.23 -7.57
N LYS A 465 8.07 41.37 -8.25
CA LYS A 465 7.01 42.30 -8.63
C LYS A 465 5.98 41.62 -9.54
N GLU A 466 6.44 40.90 -10.54
CA GLU A 466 5.61 40.18 -11.49
C GLU A 466 4.91 39.00 -10.82
N ALA A 467 5.60 38.26 -9.94
CA ALA A 467 5.01 37.19 -9.15
C ALA A 467 3.82 37.70 -8.31
N PHE A 468 4.00 38.82 -7.59
CA PHE A 468 2.92 39.45 -6.82
C PHE A 468 1.78 39.94 -7.70
N GLN A 469 2.05 40.50 -8.88
CA GLN A 469 1.00 40.93 -9.82
C GLN A 469 0.19 39.75 -10.39
N ILE A 470 0.83 38.62 -10.66
CA ILE A 470 0.15 37.40 -11.11
C ILE A 470 -0.77 36.87 -10.02
N LEU A 471 -0.26 36.83 -8.78
CA LEU A 471 -1.02 36.40 -7.63
C LEU A 471 -2.18 37.35 -7.37
N GLU A 472 -1.96 38.66 -7.19
CA GLU A 472 -3.02 39.65 -6.89
C GLU A 472 -4.23 39.58 -7.86
N LYS A 473 -3.98 39.26 -9.13
CA LYS A 473 -5.02 39.11 -10.17
C LYS A 473 -5.76 37.76 -10.14
N LYS A 474 -5.23 36.72 -9.48
CA LYS A 474 -5.68 35.33 -9.64
C LYS A 474 -5.74 34.56 -8.32
N ASN A 475 -6.67 33.59 -8.25
CA ASN A 475 -6.61 32.40 -7.39
C ASN A 475 -6.12 32.59 -5.93
N SER A 476 -7.06 32.84 -5.00
CA SER A 476 -6.75 32.93 -3.56
C SER A 476 -6.04 31.67 -3.03
N TYR A 477 -6.35 30.49 -3.57
CA TYR A 477 -5.73 29.24 -3.13
C TYR A 477 -4.21 29.22 -3.35
N LEU A 478 -3.75 29.57 -4.55
CA LEU A 478 -2.32 29.57 -4.88
C LEU A 478 -1.53 30.56 -4.02
N PHE A 479 -2.11 31.76 -3.83
CA PHE A 479 -1.53 32.79 -2.96
C PHE A 479 -1.37 32.29 -1.52
N PHE A 480 -2.43 31.71 -0.95
CA PHE A 480 -2.42 31.23 0.44
C PHE A 480 -1.52 30.00 0.64
N GLN A 481 -1.36 29.16 -0.39
CA GLN A 481 -0.37 28.08 -0.37
C GLN A 481 1.07 28.60 -0.23
N LEU A 482 1.38 29.74 -0.86
CA LEU A 482 2.70 30.38 -0.83
C LEU A 482 2.86 31.47 0.24
N TYR A 483 1.84 31.71 1.06
CA TYR A 483 1.75 32.86 1.96
C TYR A 483 2.99 33.05 2.85
N LYS A 484 3.49 31.96 3.43
CA LYS A 484 4.67 32.01 4.32
C LYS A 484 5.95 32.42 3.59
N GLU A 485 6.10 32.00 2.33
CA GLU A 485 7.26 32.33 1.50
C GLU A 485 7.19 33.80 1.07
N LEU A 486 6.01 34.24 0.61
CA LEU A 486 5.75 35.63 0.21
C LEU A 486 5.95 36.62 1.37
N THR A 487 5.53 36.25 2.58
CA THR A 487 5.70 37.10 3.78
C THR A 487 7.17 37.37 4.10
N LYS A 488 8.07 36.42 3.80
CA LYS A 488 9.52 36.63 3.99
C LYS A 488 10.13 37.59 2.98
N ILE A 489 9.49 37.73 1.82
CA ILE A 489 9.98 38.57 0.71
C ILE A 489 9.43 39.98 0.86
N ASP A 490 8.11 40.12 1.00
CA ASP A 490 7.44 41.39 1.26
C ASP A 490 6.21 41.16 2.13
N GLN A 491 6.40 41.27 3.45
CA GLN A 491 5.33 41.11 4.45
C GLN A 491 4.19 42.10 4.24
N LYS A 492 4.50 43.36 3.90
CA LYS A 492 3.50 44.42 3.80
C LYS A 492 2.59 44.19 2.59
N GLN A 493 3.18 43.90 1.43
CA GLN A 493 2.43 43.60 0.21
C GLN A 493 1.62 42.30 0.35
N THR A 494 2.21 41.26 0.97
CA THR A 494 1.55 39.98 1.20
C THR A 494 0.32 40.12 2.11
N ILE A 495 0.45 40.83 3.23
CA ILE A 495 -0.69 41.07 4.13
C ILE A 495 -1.78 41.86 3.40
N LYS A 496 -1.42 42.91 2.65
CA LYS A 496 -2.38 43.70 1.87
C LYS A 496 -3.20 42.83 0.91
N ILE A 497 -2.53 42.06 0.05
CA ILE A 497 -3.20 41.17 -0.91
C ILE A 497 -4.08 40.13 -0.19
N GLY A 498 -3.58 39.57 0.91
CA GLY A 498 -4.34 38.64 1.74
C GLY A 498 -5.64 39.23 2.29
N ILE A 499 -5.59 40.46 2.80
CA ILE A 499 -6.76 41.20 3.27
C ILE A 499 -7.74 41.48 2.11
N ASP A 500 -7.24 41.92 0.96
CA ASP A 500 -8.06 42.19 -0.22
C ASP A 500 -8.81 40.92 -0.70
N TYR A 501 -8.21 39.74 -0.61
CA TYR A 501 -8.91 38.49 -0.90
C TYR A 501 -10.00 38.18 0.11
N VAL A 502 -9.73 38.32 1.40
CA VAL A 502 -10.73 38.07 2.44
C VAL A 502 -11.91 39.03 2.29
N GLU A 503 -11.66 40.31 1.99
CA GLU A 503 -12.71 41.29 1.74
C GLU A 503 -13.57 40.89 0.52
N LYS A 504 -12.95 40.49 -0.60
CA LYS A 504 -13.67 40.01 -1.78
C LYS A 504 -14.49 38.75 -1.50
N GLU A 505 -13.94 37.77 -0.77
CA GLU A 505 -14.65 36.53 -0.41
C GLU A 505 -15.82 36.81 0.56
N ALA A 506 -15.67 37.77 1.48
CA ALA A 506 -16.70 38.12 2.46
C ALA A 506 -17.97 38.70 1.81
N ILE A 507 -17.84 39.43 0.70
CA ILE A 507 -18.99 39.99 -0.05
C ILE A 507 -19.95 38.87 -0.48
N HIS A 508 -19.41 37.79 -1.03
CA HIS A 508 -20.16 36.69 -1.62
C HIS A 508 -20.48 35.55 -0.64
N ALA A 509 -19.88 35.53 0.54
CA ALA A 509 -20.11 34.48 1.54
C ALA A 509 -21.51 34.59 2.17
N ASN A 510 -22.34 33.55 2.02
CA ASN A 510 -23.71 33.48 2.49
C ASN A 510 -24.05 32.19 3.28
N SER A 511 -23.06 31.32 3.50
CA SER A 511 -23.25 30.06 4.23
C SER A 511 -22.23 29.88 5.36
N ARG A 512 -22.60 29.11 6.39
CA ARG A 512 -21.71 28.80 7.52
C ARG A 512 -20.39 28.15 7.08
N ASN A 513 -20.41 27.33 6.03
CA ASN A 513 -19.19 26.72 5.49
C ASN A 513 -18.25 27.76 4.83
N GLN A 514 -18.81 28.72 4.09
CA GLN A 514 -18.01 29.82 3.52
C GLN A 514 -17.43 30.74 4.62
N TYR A 515 -18.19 31.01 5.70
CA TYR A 515 -17.66 31.76 6.84
C TYR A 515 -16.54 31.02 7.57
N LYS A 516 -16.64 29.69 7.73
CA LYS A 516 -15.53 28.88 8.24
C LYS A 516 -14.28 28.98 7.37
N LYS A 517 -14.44 28.93 6.03
CA LYS A 517 -13.32 29.11 5.09
C LYS A 517 -12.70 30.49 5.22
N LEU A 518 -13.51 31.55 5.30
CA LEU A 518 -13.06 32.93 5.53
C LEU A 518 -12.21 33.04 6.80
N VAL A 519 -12.69 32.46 7.91
CA VAL A 519 -11.96 32.44 9.20
C VAL A 519 -10.65 31.67 9.08
N GLN A 520 -10.63 30.54 8.37
CA GLN A 520 -9.40 29.78 8.14
C GLN A 520 -8.37 30.62 7.36
N THR A 521 -8.80 31.33 6.31
CA THR A 521 -7.95 32.24 5.54
C THR A 521 -7.40 33.38 6.41
N MET A 522 -8.25 34.00 7.22
CA MET A 522 -7.83 35.04 8.18
C MET A 522 -6.80 34.52 9.18
N LYS A 523 -6.95 33.28 9.68
CA LYS A 523 -5.97 32.67 10.59
C LYS A 523 -4.59 32.55 9.95
N GLN A 524 -4.51 32.25 8.65
CA GLN A 524 -3.21 32.21 7.96
C GLN A 524 -2.54 33.58 7.94
N ILE A 525 -3.30 34.66 7.73
CA ILE A 525 -2.79 36.05 7.76
C ILE A 525 -2.28 36.42 9.15
N THR A 526 -2.89 35.92 10.22
CA THR A 526 -2.46 36.19 11.61
C THR A 526 -1.12 35.55 12.02
N SER A 527 -0.39 34.95 11.08
CA SER A 527 0.92 34.32 11.35
C SER A 527 2.01 35.33 11.75
N SER A 528 1.81 36.63 11.49
CA SER A 528 2.72 37.71 11.94
C SER A 528 2.02 38.74 12.84
N PRO A 529 2.77 39.50 13.66
CA PRO A 529 2.19 40.58 14.48
C PRO A 529 1.42 41.61 13.66
N GLU A 530 1.97 42.04 12.53
CA GLU A 530 1.32 42.99 11.61
C GLU A 530 0.06 42.37 11.00
N GLY A 531 0.12 41.09 10.64
CA GLY A 531 -1.03 40.35 10.12
C GLY A 531 -2.18 40.26 11.14
N LYS A 532 -1.87 40.04 12.42
CA LYS A 532 -2.87 40.08 13.51
C LYS A 532 -3.57 41.44 13.59
N ASN A 533 -2.81 42.53 13.53
CA ASN A 533 -3.35 43.88 13.58
C ASN A 533 -4.26 44.17 12.37
N SER A 534 -3.83 43.79 11.16
CA SER A 534 -4.62 43.93 9.93
C SER A 534 -5.90 43.09 9.96
N VAL A 535 -5.83 41.84 10.45
CA VAL A 535 -7.00 40.96 10.56
C VAL A 535 -7.99 41.45 11.62
N SER A 536 -7.52 41.95 12.77
CA SER A 536 -8.41 42.53 13.79
C SER A 536 -9.13 43.76 13.26
N SER A 537 -8.41 44.63 12.55
CA SER A 537 -9.00 45.81 11.89
C SER A 537 -10.03 45.41 10.83
N LEU A 538 -9.74 44.39 10.03
CA LEU A 538 -10.68 43.83 9.05
C LEU A 538 -11.91 43.22 9.72
N ALA A 539 -11.73 42.41 10.77
CA ALA A 539 -12.83 41.75 11.46
C ALA A 539 -13.79 42.77 12.09
N LYS A 540 -13.27 43.88 12.64
CA LYS A 540 -14.09 45.02 13.09
C LYS A 540 -14.90 45.61 11.94
N ARG A 541 -14.28 45.91 10.79
CA ARG A 541 -15.00 46.41 9.60
C ARG A 541 -16.10 45.46 9.14
N LEU A 542 -15.80 44.16 9.01
CA LEU A 542 -16.77 43.14 8.60
C LEU A 542 -17.93 43.03 9.60
N SER A 543 -17.65 43.14 10.91
CA SER A 543 -18.70 43.08 11.94
C SER A 543 -19.68 44.26 11.89
N LEU A 544 -19.20 45.44 11.53
CA LEU A 544 -20.02 46.64 11.33
C LEU A 544 -20.81 46.57 10.01
N GLN A 545 -20.15 46.18 8.92
CA GLN A 545 -20.76 46.12 7.59
C GLN A 545 -21.81 45.01 7.46
N TYR A 546 -21.59 43.87 8.13
CA TYR A 546 -22.44 42.68 8.05
C TYR A 546 -23.10 42.36 9.40
N SER A 547 -23.53 43.39 10.15
CA SER A 547 -24.19 43.25 11.46
C SER A 547 -25.43 42.34 11.44
N HIS A 548 -26.13 42.27 10.30
CA HIS A 548 -27.29 41.40 10.07
C HIS A 548 -26.93 39.92 9.82
N ARG A 549 -25.66 39.58 9.56
CA ARG A 549 -25.21 38.21 9.28
C ARG A 549 -24.76 37.52 10.56
N SER A 550 -25.70 37.17 11.44
CA SER A 550 -25.43 36.56 12.77
C SER A 550 -24.47 35.36 12.71
N THR A 551 -24.62 34.48 11.72
CA THR A 551 -23.75 33.31 11.53
C THR A 551 -22.31 33.68 11.17
N MET A 552 -22.09 34.77 10.43
CA MET A 552 -20.73 35.27 10.15
C MET A 552 -20.07 35.76 11.45
N LEU A 553 -20.81 36.53 12.25
CA LEU A 553 -20.33 37.07 13.53
C LEU A 553 -19.97 35.95 14.52
N GLU A 554 -20.78 34.89 14.59
CA GLU A 554 -20.46 33.69 15.39
C GLU A 554 -19.13 33.06 14.97
N GLU A 555 -18.90 32.87 13.67
CA GLU A 555 -17.66 32.25 13.19
C GLU A 555 -16.44 33.17 13.41
N LEU A 556 -16.58 34.49 13.27
CA LEU A 556 -15.52 35.46 13.60
C LEU A 556 -15.16 35.43 15.10
N LYS A 557 -16.17 35.32 15.99
CA LYS A 557 -15.97 35.14 17.45
C LYS A 557 -15.27 33.82 17.76
N LYS A 558 -15.69 32.71 17.14
CA LYS A 558 -15.00 31.41 17.26
C LYS A 558 -13.55 31.48 16.76
N GLY A 559 -13.30 32.31 15.75
CA GLY A 559 -11.97 32.64 15.25
C GLY A 559 -11.10 33.46 16.21
N LYS A 560 -11.70 34.03 17.29
CA LYS A 560 -11.08 34.97 18.23
C LYS A 560 -10.56 36.25 17.56
N PHE A 561 -11.27 36.74 16.54
CA PHE A 561 -10.91 37.99 15.84
C PHE A 561 -11.65 39.22 16.35
N ILE A 562 -12.79 39.00 17.02
CA ILE A 562 -13.66 40.01 17.66
C ILE A 562 -14.16 39.49 19.01
#